data_AF-A0A316K8E8-F1
#
_entry.id   AF-A0A316K8E8-F1
#
_cell.length_a   1.000
_cell.length_b   1.000
_cell.length_c   1.000
_cell.angle_alpha   90.00
_cell.angle_beta   90.00
_cell.angle_gamma   90.00
#
_symmetry.space_group_name_H-M   'P 1'
#
loop_
_entity.id
_entity.type
_entity.pdbx_description
1 polymer ?
#
loop_
_entity_poly.entity_id
_entity_poly.type
_entity_poly.pdbx_seq_one_letter_code
_entity_poly.pdbx_strand_id
1 'polypeptide(L)'
;MKTEAEREDKERIKREKMRKLESPIPFVIVLRNWIFGKRRPDIFTRITFIANLVIWMLFLIWSGFSYFAVNSRDWILQQKGIRVTSIINERGTELGFENGVFMDRMETASLIAIVCWLVFFVGLVLLYRKKRIFVYFSIVPLLAYVALNSIYLGFAYFIEDITLFDKILILISLLSLSISVFMMRSGGENTGSSFFGVPTEEDVPETT
;
A
#
# COMPACT_ATOMS: atom_id res chain seq x y z
N MET A 1 -40.46 -27.60 -25.84
CA MET A 1 -41.37 -26.49 -25.50
C MET A 1 -41.15 -26.19 -24.02
N LYS A 2 -40.47 -25.08 -23.67
CA LYS A 2 -40.17 -24.76 -22.26
C LYS A 2 -41.45 -24.28 -21.59
N THR A 3 -41.88 -24.97 -20.53
CA THR A 3 -43.10 -24.72 -19.76
C THR A 3 -43.10 -23.28 -19.24
N GLU A 4 -44.25 -22.60 -19.23
CA GLU A 4 -44.38 -21.19 -18.82
C GLU A 4 -43.79 -20.92 -17.43
N ALA A 5 -43.89 -21.90 -16.52
CA ALA A 5 -43.26 -21.87 -15.20
C ALA A 5 -41.73 -21.68 -15.24
N GLU A 6 -41.01 -22.30 -16.19
CA GLU A 6 -39.56 -22.12 -16.31
C GLU A 6 -39.17 -20.73 -16.81
N ARG A 7 -40.05 -20.05 -17.55
CA ARG A 7 -39.83 -18.67 -18.02
C ARG A 7 -40.05 -17.69 -16.87
N GLU A 8 -41.11 -17.89 -16.09
CA GLU A 8 -41.39 -17.07 -14.91
C GLU A 8 -40.30 -17.21 -13.82
N ASP A 9 -39.80 -18.41 -13.56
CA ASP A 9 -38.70 -18.60 -12.61
C ASP A 9 -37.40 -17.96 -13.08
N LYS A 10 -37.09 -18.04 -14.38
CA LYS A 10 -35.93 -17.35 -14.95
C LYS A 10 -36.07 -15.84 -14.86
N GLU A 11 -37.27 -15.31 -15.05
CA GLU A 11 -37.54 -13.89 -14.87
C GLU A 11 -37.46 -13.46 -13.41
N ARG A 12 -37.94 -14.26 -12.46
CA ARG A 12 -37.79 -13.99 -11.01
C ARG A 12 -36.33 -13.98 -10.60
N ILE A 13 -35.55 -14.99 -11.01
CA ILE A 13 -34.10 -15.04 -10.74
C ILE A 13 -33.38 -13.86 -11.40
N LYS A 14 -33.79 -13.45 -12.61
CA LYS A 14 -33.22 -12.28 -13.30
C LYS A 14 -33.55 -10.98 -12.57
N ARG A 15 -34.79 -10.80 -12.10
CA ARG A 15 -35.23 -9.64 -11.30
C ARG A 15 -34.52 -9.58 -9.95
N GLU A 16 -34.34 -10.70 -9.25
CA GLU A 16 -33.55 -10.75 -8.01
C GLU A 16 -32.07 -10.42 -8.23
N LYS A 17 -31.48 -10.90 -9.33
CA LYS A 17 -30.10 -10.55 -9.71
C LYS A 17 -29.98 -9.06 -10.04
N MET A 18 -30.94 -8.47 -10.75
CA MET A 18 -30.93 -7.03 -11.05
C MET A 18 -31.14 -6.17 -9.80
N ARG A 19 -32.00 -6.59 -8.86
CA ARG A 19 -32.22 -5.88 -7.60
C ARG A 19 -30.99 -5.91 -6.66
N LYS A 20 -30.16 -6.96 -6.74
CA LYS A 20 -28.85 -7.00 -6.05
C LYS A 20 -27.83 -6.03 -6.68
N LEU A 21 -27.97 -5.69 -7.95
CA LEU A 21 -27.06 -4.80 -8.69
C LEU A 21 -27.38 -3.30 -8.51
N GLU A 22 -28.53 -2.94 -7.93
CA GLU A 22 -28.92 -1.55 -7.65
C GLU A 22 -28.33 -0.96 -6.35
N SER A 23 -27.63 -1.77 -5.55
CA SER A 23 -26.96 -1.28 -4.33
C SER A 23 -25.44 -1.24 -4.51
N PRO A 24 -24.72 -0.28 -3.91
CA PRO A 24 -23.25 -0.27 -3.88
C PRO A 24 -22.64 -1.39 -3.01
N ILE A 25 -23.49 -2.11 -2.26
CA ILE A 25 -23.14 -3.16 -1.31
C ILE A 25 -22.41 -4.36 -1.96
N PRO A 26 -22.85 -4.96 -3.08
CA PRO A 26 -22.09 -5.98 -3.80
C PRO A 26 -20.70 -5.52 -4.21
N PHE A 27 -20.52 -4.26 -4.62
CA PHE A 27 -19.19 -3.76 -5.00
C PHE A 27 -18.25 -3.71 -3.81
N VAL A 28 -18.71 -3.20 -2.66
CA VAL A 28 -17.94 -3.19 -1.40
C VAL A 28 -17.61 -4.61 -0.94
N ILE A 29 -18.54 -5.57 -1.07
CA ILE A 29 -18.30 -6.97 -0.69
C ILE A 29 -17.29 -7.64 -1.63
N VAL A 30 -17.38 -7.39 -2.93
CA VAL A 30 -16.42 -7.92 -3.92
C VAL A 30 -15.04 -7.31 -3.69
N LEU A 31 -14.94 -6.00 -3.49
CA LEU A 31 -13.68 -5.31 -3.18
C LEU A 31 -13.09 -5.79 -1.86
N ARG A 32 -13.91 -5.96 -0.82
CA ARG A 32 -13.48 -6.53 0.47
C ARG A 32 -12.96 -7.95 0.31
N ASN A 33 -13.64 -8.82 -0.43
CA ASN A 33 -13.18 -10.18 -0.68
C ASN A 33 -11.93 -10.19 -1.57
N TRP A 34 -11.80 -9.22 -2.48
CA TRP A 34 -10.62 -9.02 -3.31
C TRP A 34 -9.41 -8.48 -2.53
N ILE A 35 -9.61 -7.75 -1.45
CA ILE A 35 -8.51 -7.27 -0.58
C ILE A 35 -8.21 -8.30 0.51
N PHE A 36 -9.19 -8.62 1.34
CA PHE A 36 -9.00 -9.38 2.58
C PHE A 36 -9.11 -10.91 2.41
N GLY A 37 -9.67 -11.39 1.31
CA GLY A 37 -9.90 -12.83 1.13
C GLY A 37 -10.95 -13.38 2.11
N LYS A 38 -11.12 -14.71 2.11
CA LYS A 38 -12.17 -15.38 2.90
C LYS A 38 -11.70 -15.82 4.30
N ARG A 39 -10.40 -16.03 4.51
CA ARG A 39 -9.82 -16.47 5.79
C ARG A 39 -9.12 -15.32 6.48
N ARG A 40 -9.39 -15.14 7.78
CA ARG A 40 -8.73 -14.11 8.58
C ARG A 40 -7.29 -14.55 8.89
N PRO A 41 -6.27 -13.70 8.64
CA PRO A 41 -4.91 -14.03 8.99
C PRO A 41 -4.69 -13.94 10.51
N ASP A 42 -3.51 -14.40 10.93
CA ASP A 42 -3.11 -14.40 12.34
C ASP A 42 -3.10 -12.97 12.92
N ILE A 43 -3.26 -12.84 14.25
CA ILE A 43 -3.29 -11.54 14.95
C ILE A 43 -2.03 -10.74 14.63
N PHE A 44 -0.86 -11.38 14.64
CA PHE A 44 0.40 -10.72 14.30
C PHE A 44 0.38 -10.13 12.89
N THR A 45 0.00 -10.93 11.88
CA THR A 45 -0.11 -10.47 10.49
C THR A 45 -1.11 -9.31 10.35
N ARG A 46 -2.21 -9.31 11.13
CA ARG A 46 -3.18 -8.20 11.14
C ARG A 46 -2.57 -6.91 11.68
N ILE A 47 -1.85 -6.99 12.80
CA ILE A 47 -1.17 -5.83 13.40
C ILE A 47 -0.12 -5.29 12.42
N THR A 48 0.72 -6.15 11.85
CA THR A 48 1.71 -5.74 10.85
C THR A 48 1.07 -5.12 9.63
N PHE A 49 -0.02 -5.69 9.12
CA PHE A 49 -0.76 -5.13 7.99
C PHE A 49 -1.32 -3.74 8.31
N ILE A 50 -1.98 -3.55 9.47
CA ILE A 50 -2.56 -2.26 9.84
C ILE A 50 -1.47 -1.20 10.03
N ALA A 51 -0.39 -1.54 10.74
CA ALA A 51 0.73 -0.61 10.95
C ALA A 51 1.34 -0.16 9.61
N ASN A 52 1.60 -1.11 8.70
CA ASN A 52 2.15 -0.80 7.38
C ASN A 52 1.14 -0.11 6.46
N LEU A 53 -0.16 -0.34 6.64
CA LEU A 53 -1.21 0.37 5.90
C LEU A 53 -1.25 1.84 6.29
N VAL A 54 -1.10 2.17 7.58
CA VAL A 54 -0.99 3.55 8.05
C VAL A 54 0.26 4.22 7.48
N ILE A 55 1.41 3.55 7.54
CA ILE A 55 2.67 4.03 6.95
C ILE A 55 2.50 4.29 5.45
N TRP A 56 1.92 3.33 4.72
CA TRP A 56 1.63 3.47 3.30
C TRP A 56 0.75 4.69 3.00
N MET A 57 -0.32 4.91 3.76
CA MET A 57 -1.20 6.07 3.55
C MET A 57 -0.44 7.38 3.74
N LEU A 58 0.38 7.49 4.80
CA LEU A 58 1.18 8.69 5.06
C LEU A 58 2.11 8.99 3.89
N PHE A 59 2.88 8.00 3.44
CA PHE A 59 3.83 8.20 2.35
C PHE A 59 3.16 8.42 0.99
N LEU A 60 2.02 7.78 0.71
CA LEU A 60 1.29 7.99 -0.53
C LEU A 60 0.71 9.42 -0.59
N ILE A 61 0.11 9.89 0.51
CA ILE A 61 -0.41 11.25 0.62
C ILE A 61 0.75 12.25 0.48
N TRP A 62 1.87 12.01 1.18
CA TRP A 62 3.05 12.86 1.11
C TRP A 62 3.60 12.95 -0.32
N SER A 63 3.80 11.80 -0.98
CA SER A 63 4.28 11.74 -2.37
C SER A 63 3.30 12.44 -3.33
N GLY A 64 2.00 12.32 -3.07
CA GLY A 64 0.95 13.03 -3.82
C GLY A 64 1.05 14.54 -3.66
N PHE A 65 1.26 15.05 -2.44
CA PHE A 65 1.48 16.48 -2.19
C PHE A 65 2.77 16.98 -2.82
N SER A 66 3.87 16.24 -2.73
CA SER A 66 5.14 16.59 -3.38
C SER A 66 4.97 16.72 -4.90
N TYR A 67 4.35 15.72 -5.53
CA TYR A 67 4.09 15.75 -6.96
C TYR A 67 3.17 16.92 -7.35
N PHE A 68 2.09 17.14 -6.59
CA PHE A 68 1.18 18.25 -6.84
C PHE A 68 1.87 19.61 -6.70
N ALA A 69 2.70 19.81 -5.67
CA ALA A 69 3.41 21.05 -5.43
C ALA A 69 4.38 21.39 -6.58
N VAL A 70 5.06 20.37 -7.12
CA VAL A 70 6.00 20.55 -8.24
C VAL A 70 5.26 20.78 -9.55
N ASN A 71 4.24 19.98 -9.87
CA ASN A 71 3.51 20.06 -11.13
C ASN A 71 2.58 21.29 -11.21
N SER A 72 2.01 21.74 -10.09
CA SER A 72 1.10 22.91 -10.03
C SER A 72 1.80 24.21 -9.63
N ARG A 73 3.12 24.28 -9.79
CA ARG A 73 3.94 25.45 -9.39
C ARG A 73 3.46 26.79 -9.97
N ASP A 74 3.03 26.81 -11.24
CA ASP A 74 2.58 28.04 -11.90
C ASP A 74 1.24 28.51 -11.33
N TRP A 75 0.34 27.57 -11.05
CA TRP A 75 -0.93 27.87 -10.38
C TRP A 75 -0.70 28.38 -8.95
N ILE A 76 0.24 27.78 -8.22
CA ILE A 76 0.63 28.23 -6.87
C ILE A 76 1.22 29.64 -6.93
N LEU A 77 2.06 29.94 -7.92
CA LEU A 77 2.62 31.28 -8.12
C LEU A 77 1.52 32.31 -8.38
N GLN A 78 0.56 32.00 -9.23
CA GLN A 78 -0.55 32.91 -9.57
C GLN A 78 -1.48 33.18 -8.40
N GLN A 79 -1.80 32.16 -7.59
CA GLN A 79 -2.79 32.28 -6.52
C GLN A 79 -2.19 32.73 -5.18
N LYS A 80 -0.97 32.30 -4.88
CA LYS A 80 -0.33 32.52 -3.57
C LYS A 80 0.90 33.43 -3.65
N GLY A 81 1.38 33.78 -4.84
CA GLY A 81 2.61 34.56 -5.01
C GLY A 81 3.88 33.80 -4.62
N ILE A 82 3.80 32.49 -4.37
CA ILE A 82 4.94 31.69 -3.92
C ILE A 82 5.73 31.22 -5.14
N ARG A 83 7.00 31.64 -5.23
CA ARG A 83 7.94 31.20 -6.28
C ARG A 83 8.54 29.83 -5.94
N VAL A 84 7.71 28.79 -6.03
CA VAL A 84 8.12 27.39 -5.78
C VAL A 84 9.36 27.01 -6.59
N THR A 85 9.43 27.44 -7.85
CA THR A 85 10.58 27.20 -8.73
C THR A 85 11.88 27.76 -8.18
N SER A 86 11.86 28.98 -7.64
CA SER A 86 13.05 29.61 -7.06
C SER A 86 13.51 28.88 -5.80
N ILE A 87 12.56 28.57 -4.90
CA ILE A 87 12.85 27.88 -3.63
C ILE A 87 13.48 26.50 -3.90
N ILE A 88 12.89 25.73 -4.82
CA ILE A 88 13.39 24.39 -5.15
C ILE A 88 14.74 24.46 -5.84
N ASN A 89 14.96 25.40 -6.76
CA ASN A 89 16.25 25.55 -7.43
C ASN A 89 17.35 26.02 -6.46
N GLU A 90 17.07 26.97 -5.58
CA GLU A 90 18.01 27.42 -4.54
C GLU A 90 18.44 26.23 -3.68
N ARG A 91 17.48 25.43 -3.19
CA ARG A 91 17.81 24.22 -2.42
C ARG A 91 18.57 23.19 -3.25
N GLY A 92 18.20 22.98 -4.51
CA GLY A 92 18.95 22.11 -5.42
C GLY A 92 20.41 22.54 -5.58
N THR A 93 20.66 23.85 -5.64
CA THR A 93 22.02 24.39 -5.73
C THR A 93 22.82 24.13 -4.46
N GLU A 94 22.20 24.28 -3.28
CA GLU A 94 22.80 23.92 -1.98
C GLU A 94 23.17 22.43 -1.90
N LEU A 95 22.36 21.56 -2.52
CA LEU A 95 22.59 20.13 -2.60
C LEU A 95 23.61 19.73 -3.70
N GLY A 96 24.16 20.70 -4.43
CA GLY A 96 25.19 20.48 -5.46
C GLY A 96 24.65 20.17 -6.86
N PHE A 97 23.37 20.45 -7.14
CA PHE A 97 22.79 20.30 -8.47
C PHE A 97 22.93 21.57 -9.31
N GLU A 98 23.00 21.39 -10.62
CA GLU A 98 22.87 22.50 -11.58
C GLU A 98 21.42 23.03 -11.61
N ASN A 99 21.27 24.32 -11.93
CA ASN A 99 19.98 25.00 -11.98
C ASN A 99 18.98 24.27 -12.90
N GLY A 100 17.77 24.01 -12.40
CA GLY A 100 16.70 23.34 -13.13
C GLY A 100 16.75 21.81 -13.10
N VAL A 101 17.94 21.20 -12.99
CA VAL A 101 18.08 19.72 -13.00
C VAL A 101 17.43 19.08 -11.78
N PHE A 102 17.55 19.72 -10.61
CA PHE A 102 16.95 19.21 -9.38
C PHE A 102 15.43 19.19 -9.43
N MET A 103 14.81 20.20 -10.05
CA MET A 103 13.36 20.28 -10.21
C MET A 103 12.82 19.09 -11.01
N ASP A 104 13.39 18.84 -12.19
CA ASP A 104 12.95 17.74 -13.06
C ASP A 104 13.13 16.37 -12.39
N ARG A 105 14.23 16.21 -11.64
CA ARG A 105 14.47 15.00 -10.84
C ARG A 105 13.46 14.88 -9.71
N MET A 106 13.11 15.95 -9.02
CA MET A 106 12.13 15.92 -7.93
C MET A 106 10.73 15.55 -8.43
N GLU A 107 10.33 16.08 -9.59
CA GLU A 107 9.07 15.71 -10.26
C GLU A 107 9.04 14.22 -10.59
N THR A 108 10.09 13.74 -11.26
CA THR A 108 10.24 12.34 -11.67
C THR A 108 10.29 11.41 -10.45
N ALA A 109 11.03 11.78 -9.42
CA ALA A 109 11.14 11.03 -8.18
C ALA A 109 9.80 10.95 -7.45
N SER A 110 9.03 12.04 -7.40
CA SER A 110 7.72 12.04 -6.76
C SER A 110 6.74 11.11 -7.49
N LEU A 111 6.76 11.10 -8.82
CA LEU A 111 5.94 10.19 -9.63
C LEU A 111 6.33 8.72 -9.40
N ILE A 112 7.64 8.41 -9.46
CA ILE A 112 8.14 7.05 -9.20
C ILE A 112 7.80 6.62 -7.77
N ALA A 113 7.91 7.52 -6.79
CA ALA A 113 7.54 7.23 -5.40
C ALA A 113 6.06 6.82 -5.28
N ILE A 114 5.14 7.54 -5.93
CA ILE A 114 3.71 7.17 -5.97
C ILE A 114 3.56 5.73 -6.52
N VAL A 115 4.23 5.41 -7.63
CA VAL A 115 4.18 4.06 -8.21
C VAL A 115 4.74 3.02 -7.24
N CYS A 116 5.89 3.28 -6.60
CA CYS A 116 6.47 2.40 -5.58
C CYS A 116 5.49 2.14 -4.44
N TRP A 117 4.80 3.17 -3.92
CA TRP A 117 3.82 3.02 -2.86
C TRP A 117 2.56 2.26 -3.31
N LEU A 118 2.12 2.40 -4.57
CA LEU A 118 1.04 1.58 -5.12
C LEU A 118 1.43 0.10 -5.22
N VAL A 119 2.65 -0.20 -5.67
CA VAL A 119 3.16 -1.58 -5.71
C VAL A 119 3.31 -2.13 -4.29
N PHE A 120 3.81 -1.32 -3.35
CA PHE A 120 3.90 -1.66 -1.93
C PHE A 120 2.54 -2.06 -1.35
N PHE A 121 1.48 -1.33 -1.68
CA PHE A 121 0.12 -1.66 -1.26
C PHE A 121 -0.32 -3.04 -1.77
N VAL A 122 -0.03 -3.38 -3.03
CA VAL A 122 -0.27 -4.74 -3.55
C VAL A 122 0.47 -5.78 -2.71
N GLY A 123 1.71 -5.48 -2.31
CA GLY A 123 2.46 -6.28 -1.33
C GLY A 123 1.74 -6.45 0.00
N LEU A 124 1.15 -5.40 0.57
CA LEU A 124 0.37 -5.48 1.81
C LEU A 124 -0.90 -6.34 1.65
N VAL A 125 -1.61 -6.22 0.53
CA VAL A 125 -2.77 -7.06 0.23
C VAL A 125 -2.36 -8.54 0.15
N LEU A 126 -1.23 -8.84 -0.48
CA LEU A 126 -0.68 -10.20 -0.56
C LEU A 126 -0.20 -10.72 0.80
N LEU A 127 0.37 -9.85 1.64
CA LEU A 127 0.73 -10.16 3.03
C LEU A 127 -0.50 -10.60 3.82
N TYR A 128 -1.60 -9.83 3.74
CA TYR A 128 -2.86 -10.17 4.40
C TYR A 128 -3.40 -11.54 3.95
N ARG A 129 -3.20 -11.86 2.67
CA ARG A 129 -3.57 -13.15 2.06
C ARG A 129 -2.57 -14.28 2.33
N LYS A 130 -1.53 -14.04 3.13
CA LYS A 130 -0.44 -14.98 3.45
C LYS A 130 0.23 -15.61 2.22
N LYS A 131 0.37 -14.85 1.12
CA LYS A 131 1.02 -15.33 -0.11
C LYS A 131 2.50 -15.00 -0.08
N ARG A 132 3.39 -15.99 -0.18
CA ARG A 132 4.87 -15.79 -0.16
C ARG A 132 5.39 -14.77 -1.18
N ILE A 133 4.69 -14.56 -2.29
CA ILE A 133 5.05 -13.56 -3.29
C ILE A 133 4.97 -12.11 -2.76
N PHE A 134 4.31 -11.88 -1.62
CA PHE A 134 4.20 -10.55 -1.01
C PHE A 134 5.57 -9.88 -0.80
N VAL A 135 6.60 -10.68 -0.49
CA VAL A 135 7.96 -10.18 -0.19
C VAL A 135 8.51 -9.35 -1.33
N TYR A 136 8.33 -9.79 -2.57
CA TYR A 136 8.78 -9.05 -3.74
C TYR A 136 8.00 -7.75 -3.92
N PHE A 137 6.70 -7.77 -3.67
CA PHE A 137 5.83 -6.60 -3.82
C PHE A 137 5.87 -5.65 -2.62
N SER A 138 6.48 -6.01 -1.49
CA SER A 138 6.62 -5.13 -0.33
C SER A 138 8.07 -4.66 -0.13
N ILE A 139 9.06 -5.55 -0.13
CA ILE A 139 10.45 -5.18 0.15
C ILE A 139 11.08 -4.44 -1.04
N VAL A 140 10.88 -4.92 -2.27
CA VAL A 140 11.52 -4.31 -3.45
C VAL A 140 11.09 -2.85 -3.65
N PRO A 141 9.80 -2.48 -3.61
CA PRO A 141 9.39 -1.08 -3.73
C PRO A 141 9.90 -0.21 -2.59
N LEU A 142 10.02 -0.76 -1.37
CA LEU A 142 10.55 -0.04 -0.22
C LEU A 142 12.04 0.29 -0.41
N LEU A 143 12.84 -0.69 -0.85
CA LEU A 143 14.25 -0.50 -1.17
C LEU A 143 14.43 0.44 -2.38
N ALA A 144 13.59 0.31 -3.40
CA ALA A 144 13.59 1.19 -4.55
C ALA A 144 13.28 2.64 -4.15
N TYR A 145 12.33 2.86 -3.24
CA TYR A 145 12.03 4.19 -2.70
C TYR A 145 13.24 4.78 -1.95
N VAL A 146 13.91 4.01 -1.10
CA VAL A 146 15.14 4.47 -0.42
C VAL A 146 16.24 4.78 -1.45
N ALA A 147 16.47 3.88 -2.41
CA ALA A 147 17.48 4.08 -3.45
C ALA A 147 17.20 5.31 -4.32
N LEU A 148 15.94 5.56 -4.69
CA LEU A 148 15.53 6.76 -5.41
C LEU A 148 15.91 8.02 -4.64
N ASN A 149 15.64 8.05 -3.34
CA ASN A 149 15.95 9.20 -2.52
C ASN A 149 17.45 9.38 -2.25
N SER A 150 18.20 8.29 -2.04
CA SER A 150 19.63 8.36 -1.70
C SER A 150 20.54 8.49 -2.92
N ILE A 151 20.18 7.90 -4.06
CA ILE A 151 21.03 7.84 -5.26
C ILE A 151 20.55 8.85 -6.29
N TYR A 152 19.26 8.86 -6.62
CA TYR A 152 18.74 9.67 -7.73
C TYR A 152 18.61 11.16 -7.36
N LEU A 153 18.10 11.45 -6.16
CA LEU A 153 18.07 12.81 -5.57
C LEU A 153 19.35 13.18 -4.81
N GLY A 154 20.29 12.24 -4.68
CA GLY A 154 21.58 12.46 -4.03
C GLY A 154 21.57 12.16 -2.53
N PHE A 155 22.74 11.77 -2.02
CA PHE A 155 22.87 11.34 -0.63
C PHE A 155 22.67 12.50 0.36
N ALA A 156 23.08 13.72 -0.01
CA ALA A 156 22.85 14.92 0.77
C ALA A 156 21.36 15.18 1.00
N TYR A 157 20.54 15.05 -0.04
CA TYR A 157 19.08 15.15 0.06
C TYR A 157 18.52 14.13 1.06
N PHE A 158 18.97 12.87 0.98
CA PHE A 158 18.53 11.83 1.92
C PHE A 158 18.90 12.15 3.38
N ILE A 159 20.07 12.74 3.63
CA ILE A 159 20.49 13.05 5.00
C ILE A 159 19.79 14.30 5.52
N GLU A 160 19.75 15.37 4.73
CA GLU A 160 19.32 16.70 5.16
C GLU A 160 17.83 16.95 5.00
N ASP A 161 17.21 16.51 3.89
CA ASP A 161 15.84 16.89 3.53
C ASP A 161 14.81 15.81 3.86
N ILE A 162 15.21 14.54 3.93
CA ILE A 162 14.30 13.50 4.41
C ILE A 162 14.24 13.54 5.93
N THR A 163 13.03 13.67 6.44
CA THR A 163 12.79 13.77 7.88
C THR A 163 13.25 12.49 8.59
N LEU A 164 13.74 12.66 9.83
CA LEU A 164 14.10 11.53 10.68
C LEU A 164 12.88 10.61 10.94
N PHE A 165 11.69 11.21 11.01
CA PHE A 165 10.43 10.49 11.14
C PHE A 165 10.23 9.51 9.97
N ASP A 166 10.42 9.94 8.72
CA ASP A 166 10.27 9.08 7.54
C ASP A 166 11.27 7.93 7.57
N LYS A 167 12.53 8.20 7.94
CA LYS A 167 13.58 7.17 8.07
C LYS A 167 13.19 6.10 9.09
N ILE A 168 12.65 6.51 10.23
CA ILE A 168 12.17 5.60 11.28
C ILE A 168 10.97 4.77 10.77
N LEU A 169 10.00 5.39 10.10
CA LEU A 169 8.83 4.66 9.58
C LEU A 169 9.24 3.60 8.55
N ILE A 170 10.16 3.93 7.65
CA ILE A 170 10.70 2.99 6.66
C ILE A 170 11.40 1.83 7.37
N LEU A 171 12.20 2.11 8.41
CA LEU A 171 12.87 1.08 9.19
C LEU A 171 11.88 0.17 9.92
N ILE A 172 10.85 0.73 10.57
CA ILE A 172 9.78 -0.03 11.22
C ILE A 172 9.06 -0.93 10.20
N SER A 173 8.75 -0.38 9.02
CA SER A 173 8.14 -1.14 7.93
C SER A 173 9.02 -2.31 7.51
N LEU A 174 10.32 -2.06 7.25
CA LEU A 174 11.27 -3.08 6.82
C LEU A 174 11.44 -4.19 7.86
N LEU A 175 11.60 -3.83 9.15
CA LEU A 175 11.74 -4.80 10.25
C LEU A 175 10.46 -5.63 10.43
N SER A 176 9.30 -4.98 10.47
CA SER A 176 8.01 -5.68 10.65
C SER A 176 7.69 -6.64 9.50
N LEU A 177 8.02 -6.27 8.26
CA LEU A 177 7.92 -7.14 7.09
C LEU A 177 8.92 -8.29 7.16
N SER A 178 10.17 -8.03 7.56
CA SER A 178 11.21 -9.07 7.71
C SER A 178 10.80 -10.14 8.73
N ILE A 179 10.25 -9.72 9.88
CA ILE A 179 9.70 -10.64 10.88
C ILE A 179 8.53 -11.45 10.29
N SER A 180 7.66 -10.80 9.52
CA SER A 180 6.55 -11.49 8.85
C SER A 180 7.03 -12.54 7.84
N VAL A 181 8.14 -12.28 7.12
CA VAL A 181 8.78 -13.27 6.23
C VAL A 181 9.28 -14.46 7.02
N PHE A 182 10.00 -14.21 8.12
CA PHE A 182 10.53 -15.26 8.98
C PHE A 182 9.41 -16.16 9.53
N MET A 183 8.33 -15.55 10.04
CA MET A 183 7.17 -16.29 10.57
C MET A 183 6.43 -17.10 9.50
N MET A 184 6.29 -16.57 8.27
CA MET A 184 5.66 -17.34 7.19
C MET A 184 6.53 -18.50 6.71
N ARG A 185 7.85 -18.41 6.89
CA ARG A 185 8.78 -19.50 6.58
C ARG A 185 8.72 -20.60 7.64
N SER A 186 8.71 -20.24 8.92
CA SER A 186 8.64 -21.22 10.03
C SER A 186 7.26 -21.89 10.17
N GLY A 187 6.16 -21.17 9.90
CA GLY A 187 4.81 -21.73 9.94
C GLY A 187 4.48 -22.72 8.81
N GLY A 188 5.39 -22.93 7.86
CA GLY A 188 5.25 -23.94 6.80
C GLY A 188 5.69 -25.34 7.22
N GLU A 189 6.31 -25.50 8.39
CA GLU A 189 6.91 -26.77 8.83
C GLU A 189 6.16 -27.46 9.98
N ASN A 190 5.19 -26.79 10.63
CA ASN A 190 4.33 -27.39 11.66
C ASN A 190 2.93 -26.78 11.64
N THR A 191 1.98 -27.48 11.00
CA THR A 191 0.55 -27.36 11.31
C THR A 191 0.34 -27.74 12.78
N GLY A 192 -0.06 -26.78 13.62
CA GLY A 192 -0.65 -27.11 14.93
C GLY A 192 -0.37 -26.18 16.12
N SER A 193 0.47 -25.14 16.01
CA SER A 193 0.70 -24.25 17.15
C SER A 193 0.53 -22.77 16.78
N SER A 194 -0.65 -22.22 17.07
CA SER A 194 -0.82 -20.78 17.27
C SER A 194 0.20 -20.31 18.31
N PHE A 195 1.12 -19.42 17.93
CA PHE A 195 2.14 -18.86 18.82
C PHE A 195 1.55 -18.16 20.06
N PHE A 196 0.30 -17.69 19.96
CA PHE A 196 -0.45 -17.08 21.07
C PHE A 196 -1.35 -18.05 21.84
N GLY A 197 -1.26 -19.37 21.60
CA GLY A 197 -2.00 -20.37 22.37
C GLY A 197 -3.52 -20.21 22.33
N VAL A 198 -4.08 -19.46 21.37
CA VAL A 198 -5.53 -19.37 21.20
C VAL A 198 -5.97 -20.60 20.42
N PRO A 199 -6.68 -21.56 21.04
CA PRO A 199 -7.28 -22.67 20.32
C PRO A 199 -8.27 -22.10 19.30
N THR A 200 -8.16 -22.58 18.06
CA THR A 200 -9.18 -22.36 17.04
C THR A 200 -10.43 -23.14 17.45
N GLU A 201 -11.62 -22.54 17.27
CA GLU A 201 -12.93 -23.16 17.59
C GLU A 201 -13.20 -24.51 16.88
N GLU A 202 -12.27 -25.02 16.07
CA GLU A 202 -12.28 -26.36 15.48
C GLU A 202 -11.86 -27.47 16.47
N ASP A 203 -11.40 -27.12 17.69
CA ASP A 203 -10.95 -28.07 18.73
C ASP A 203 -12.00 -28.39 19.81
N VAL A 204 -13.28 -28.07 19.61
CA VAL A 204 -14.34 -28.57 20.50
C VAL A 204 -14.77 -29.94 19.99
N PRO A 205 -14.42 -31.06 20.65
CA PRO A 205 -15.04 -32.33 20.33
C PRO A 205 -16.54 -32.18 20.59
N GLU A 206 -17.37 -32.45 19.58
CA GLU A 206 -18.77 -32.78 19.78
C GLU A 206 -18.83 -34.04 20.65
N THR A 207 -18.81 -33.85 21.97
CA THR A 207 -19.20 -34.89 22.91
C THR A 207 -20.71 -34.88 23.01
N THR A 208 -21.29 -35.90 22.38
CA THR A 208 -22.52 -36.64 22.76
C THR A 208 -23.17 -36.25 24.07
#